data_AF-A0A5C6MTG9-F1
#
_entry.id   AF-A0A5C6MTG9-F1
#
_cell.length_a   1.000
_cell.length_b   1.000
_cell.length_c   1.000
_cell.angle_alpha   90.00
_cell.angle_beta   90.00
_cell.angle_gamma   90.00
#
_symmetry.space_group_name_H-M   'P 1'
#
loop_
_entity.id
_entity.type
_entity.pdbx_description
1 polymer ?
#
loop_
_entity_poly.entity_id
_entity_poly.type
_entity_poly.pdbx_seq_one_letter_code
_entity_poly.pdbx_strand_id
1 'polypeptide(L)'
;MIFRRAFPVFAVALFCLMSVSHLRPVCEKLLHPLEQVDPQIFQGGLAFVAGSLNHQPSLDALKQRDSITVYFSNSTDASRTTYTQINRFGDQCQHLPYNITMEGTTFNFDVANRFQLEASFRYTSCPDCVVMQWLVHSEKRRSLELYLLSRRRQVEEKEMEEFLDQLWCYNLPPPVVMDPTKELCPKEPQNTTTLAQGLAEKQDQ
;
A
#
# COMPACT_ATOMS: atom_id res chain seq x y z
N MET A 1 24.20 43.82 -61.47
CA MET A 1 24.15 44.14 -60.02
C MET A 1 23.19 43.17 -59.35
N ILE A 2 23.67 42.60 -58.26
CA ILE A 2 23.02 41.62 -57.39
C ILE A 2 21.95 42.31 -56.55
N PHE A 3 20.78 41.70 -56.36
CA PHE A 3 20.15 41.60 -55.03
C PHE A 3 19.12 40.45 -55.02
N ARG A 4 19.54 39.31 -54.44
CA ARG A 4 18.63 38.28 -53.92
C ARG A 4 17.94 38.86 -52.68
N ARG A 5 16.62 38.72 -52.55
CA ARG A 5 15.94 38.88 -51.25
C ARG A 5 15.44 37.52 -50.77
N ALA A 6 15.84 37.22 -49.55
CA ALA A 6 15.68 35.99 -48.81
C ALA A 6 14.28 35.87 -48.19
N PHE A 7 13.75 34.64 -48.24
CA PHE A 7 12.91 33.92 -47.27
C PHE A 7 11.86 34.66 -46.41
N PRO A 8 10.64 34.10 -46.36
CA PRO A 8 9.90 33.96 -45.11
C PRO A 8 9.93 32.48 -44.68
N VAL A 9 11.01 32.06 -44.01
CA VAL A 9 10.97 30.88 -43.13
C VAL A 9 10.37 31.36 -41.81
N PHE A 10 9.07 31.58 -41.77
CA PHE A 10 8.38 32.00 -40.55
C PHE A 10 6.92 31.51 -40.52
N ALA A 11 6.69 30.27 -40.95
CA ALA A 11 5.34 29.70 -40.97
C ALA A 11 5.25 28.24 -40.47
N VAL A 12 6.28 27.70 -39.80
CA VAL A 12 6.28 26.27 -39.38
C VAL A 12 6.51 26.04 -37.88
N ALA A 13 6.72 27.07 -37.06
CA ALA A 13 7.13 26.87 -35.66
C ALA A 13 6.08 27.19 -34.57
N LEU A 14 4.77 27.14 -34.87
CA LEU A 14 3.72 27.53 -33.91
C LEU A 14 2.54 26.52 -33.76
N PHE A 15 2.72 25.26 -34.18
CA PHE A 15 1.69 24.22 -34.02
C PHE A 15 2.00 23.15 -32.96
N CYS A 16 2.92 23.40 -32.03
CA CYS A 16 3.31 22.44 -30.99
C CYS A 16 2.96 22.84 -29.54
N LEU A 17 1.91 23.64 -29.33
CA LEU A 17 1.53 24.09 -27.97
C LEU A 17 0.06 23.85 -27.59
N MET A 18 -0.57 22.83 -28.17
CA MET A 18 -1.81 22.27 -27.62
C MET A 18 -1.54 20.86 -27.09
N SER A 19 -0.62 20.76 -26.13
CA SER A 19 -0.56 19.62 -25.23
C SER A 19 -1.79 19.70 -24.32
N VAL A 20 -2.93 19.23 -24.83
CA VAL A 20 -4.14 18.99 -24.02
C VAL A 20 -3.70 18.08 -22.88
N SER A 21 -3.57 18.66 -21.69
CA SER A 21 -3.22 17.95 -20.47
C SER A 21 -4.41 17.09 -20.09
N HIS A 22 -4.54 15.90 -20.70
CA HIS A 22 -5.55 14.88 -20.38
C HIS A 22 -5.44 14.32 -18.96
N LEU A 23 -4.47 14.79 -18.17
CA LEU A 23 -4.05 14.23 -16.89
C LEU A 23 -4.86 14.70 -15.67
N ARG A 24 -5.93 15.49 -15.85
CA ARG A 24 -6.59 16.16 -14.71
C ARG A 24 -7.84 15.46 -14.14
N PRO A 25 -8.79 14.93 -14.95
CA PRO A 25 -9.99 14.29 -14.38
C PRO A 25 -9.72 12.96 -13.67
N VAL A 26 -8.72 12.20 -14.15
CA VAL A 26 -8.41 10.87 -13.64
C VAL A 26 -7.74 10.96 -12.26
N CYS A 27 -6.73 11.83 -12.09
CA CYS A 27 -6.08 11.99 -10.80
C CYS A 27 -6.98 12.61 -9.74
N GLU A 28 -7.82 13.57 -10.08
CA GLU A 28 -8.75 14.16 -9.11
C GLU A 28 -9.61 13.08 -8.43
N LYS A 29 -10.13 12.14 -9.23
CA LYS A 29 -10.90 11.00 -8.73
C LYS A 29 -10.03 10.01 -7.95
N LEU A 30 -8.90 9.60 -8.52
CA LEU A 30 -8.03 8.56 -7.95
C LEU A 30 -7.33 8.96 -6.65
N LEU A 31 -7.06 10.26 -6.47
CA LEU A 31 -6.46 10.81 -5.26
C LEU A 31 -7.48 11.21 -4.20
N HIS A 32 -8.78 11.12 -4.50
CA HIS A 32 -9.83 11.50 -3.58
C HIS A 32 -9.79 10.63 -2.31
N PRO A 33 -9.67 11.24 -1.11
CA PRO A 33 -9.78 10.51 0.15
C PRO A 33 -11.19 9.90 0.29
N LEU A 34 -11.28 8.66 0.76
CA LEU A 34 -12.58 8.06 1.07
C LEU A 34 -13.04 8.54 2.45
N GLU A 35 -14.26 9.09 2.50
CA GLU A 35 -14.88 9.48 3.78
C GLU A 35 -15.29 8.25 4.61
N GLN A 36 -15.69 7.19 3.92
CA GLN A 36 -16.04 5.92 4.55
C GLN A 36 -15.59 4.77 3.67
N VAL A 37 -15.04 3.74 4.29
CA VAL A 37 -14.80 2.44 3.67
C VAL A 37 -15.83 1.48 4.22
N ASP A 38 -16.36 0.58 3.38
CA ASP A 38 -17.28 -0.46 3.82
C ASP A 38 -16.62 -1.28 4.96
N PRO A 39 -17.16 -1.25 6.19
CA PRO A 39 -16.58 -1.99 7.32
C PRO A 39 -16.48 -3.50 7.06
N GLN A 40 -17.28 -4.04 6.13
CA GLN A 40 -17.21 -5.44 5.76
C GLN A 40 -15.85 -5.80 5.14
N ILE A 41 -15.18 -4.89 4.43
CA ILE A 41 -13.89 -5.20 3.79
C ILE A 41 -12.82 -5.58 4.81
N PHE A 42 -12.94 -5.06 6.04
CA PHE A 42 -12.04 -5.32 7.16
C PHE A 42 -12.36 -6.62 7.92
N GLN A 43 -13.41 -7.34 7.54
CA GLN A 43 -13.68 -8.67 8.07
C GLN A 43 -12.67 -9.67 7.49
N GLY A 44 -11.76 -10.14 8.35
CA GLY A 44 -10.72 -11.09 7.96
C GLY A 44 -9.39 -10.41 7.65
N GLY A 45 -8.52 -11.12 6.93
CA GLY A 45 -7.22 -10.60 6.49
C GLY A 45 -7.29 -10.07 5.07
N LEU A 46 -6.60 -8.96 4.83
CA LEU A 46 -6.35 -8.43 3.48
C LEU A 46 -4.91 -8.75 3.09
N ALA A 47 -4.74 -9.36 1.92
CA ALA A 47 -3.43 -9.56 1.33
C ALA A 47 -2.90 -8.24 0.77
N PHE A 48 -1.63 -7.96 1.03
CA PHE A 48 -0.91 -6.92 0.30
C PHE A 48 -0.59 -7.45 -1.10
N VAL A 49 -1.09 -6.77 -2.11
CA VAL A 49 -0.89 -7.15 -3.52
C VAL A 49 0.28 -6.37 -4.11
N ALA A 50 0.27 -5.05 -3.92
CA ALA A 50 1.30 -4.17 -4.43
C ALA A 50 1.45 -2.93 -3.54
N GLY A 51 2.64 -2.32 -3.56
CA GLY A 51 2.80 -1.01 -2.93
C GLY A 51 4.06 -0.28 -3.34
N SER A 52 4.01 1.04 -3.21
CA SER A 52 5.10 1.92 -3.57
C SER A 52 5.28 3.02 -2.52
N LEU A 53 6.49 3.54 -2.41
CA LEU A 53 6.83 4.60 -1.49
C LEU A 53 8.04 5.40 -1.96
N ASN A 54 8.09 6.67 -1.56
CA ASN A 54 9.16 7.60 -1.96
C ASN A 54 10.41 7.58 -1.04
N HIS A 55 10.44 6.75 0.00
CA HIS A 55 11.61 6.57 0.86
C HIS A 55 12.38 5.29 0.50
N GLN A 56 13.49 5.45 -0.23
CA GLN A 56 14.23 4.33 -0.83
C GLN A 56 14.62 3.20 0.14
N PRO A 57 15.18 3.47 1.34
CA PRO A 57 15.51 2.38 2.28
C PRO A 57 14.30 1.56 2.71
N SER A 58 13.12 2.19 2.82
CA SER A 58 11.90 1.48 3.18
C SER A 58 11.33 0.69 1.99
N LEU A 59 11.52 1.18 0.76
CA LEU A 59 11.14 0.46 -0.46
C LEU A 59 12.00 -0.80 -0.62
N ASP A 60 13.31 -0.69 -0.34
CA ASP A 60 14.22 -1.83 -0.40
C ASP A 60 13.95 -2.84 0.73
N ALA A 61 13.51 -2.39 1.90
CA ALA A 61 13.00 -3.27 2.95
C ALA A 61 11.68 -3.97 2.56
N LEU A 62 10.80 -3.29 1.80
CA LEU A 62 9.56 -3.88 1.30
C LEU A 62 9.82 -5.03 0.32
N LYS A 63 10.81 -4.89 -0.57
CA LYS A 63 11.21 -5.93 -1.55
C LYS A 63 11.68 -7.24 -0.92
N GLN A 64 12.11 -7.21 0.35
CA GLN A 64 12.63 -8.40 1.03
C GLN A 64 11.54 -9.33 1.56
N ARG A 65 10.27 -8.90 1.52
CA ARG A 65 9.13 -9.66 2.04
C ARG A 65 8.58 -10.57 0.95
N ASP A 66 8.32 -11.84 1.29
CA ASP A 66 7.65 -12.77 0.37
C ASP A 66 6.15 -12.48 0.28
N SER A 67 5.54 -12.11 1.40
CA SER A 67 4.12 -11.77 1.47
C SER A 67 3.82 -10.91 2.69
N ILE A 68 2.70 -10.19 2.64
CA ILE A 68 2.18 -9.39 3.75
C ILE A 68 0.68 -9.61 3.86
N THR A 69 0.18 -9.77 5.08
CA THR A 69 -1.25 -9.76 5.39
C THR A 69 -1.54 -8.71 6.45
N VAL A 70 -2.64 -8.00 6.27
CA VAL A 70 -3.11 -6.96 7.17
C VAL A 70 -4.43 -7.38 7.80
N TYR A 71 -4.55 -7.18 9.10
CA TYR A 71 -5.79 -7.40 9.84
C TYR A 71 -6.19 -6.13 10.57
N PHE A 72 -7.47 -5.84 10.51
CA PHE A 72 -8.12 -4.83 11.35
C PHE A 72 -8.95 -5.55 12.39
N SER A 73 -8.79 -5.19 13.66
CA SER A 73 -9.69 -5.66 14.70
C SER A 73 -10.56 -4.50 15.16
N ASN A 74 -11.87 -4.66 14.99
CA ASN A 74 -12.85 -3.71 15.48
C ASN A 74 -13.26 -4.16 16.88
N SER A 75 -12.82 -3.42 17.90
CA SER A 75 -13.35 -3.60 19.25
C SER A 75 -14.55 -2.67 19.42
N THR A 76 -15.57 -3.11 20.15
CA THR A 76 -16.69 -2.24 20.55
C THR A 76 -16.25 -1.05 21.40
N ASP A 77 -15.02 -1.08 21.91
CA ASP A 77 -14.37 0.01 22.58
C ASP A 77 -13.42 0.71 21.59
N ALA A 78 -13.70 1.98 21.26
CA ALA A 78 -12.89 2.78 20.35
C ALA A 78 -11.40 2.87 20.77
N SER A 79 -11.10 2.64 22.06
CA SER A 79 -9.73 2.60 22.60
C SER A 79 -8.96 1.30 22.31
N ARG A 80 -9.61 0.28 21.72
CA ARG A 80 -9.05 -1.07 21.52
C ARG A 80 -9.01 -1.51 20.06
N THR A 81 -9.15 -0.59 19.12
CA THR A 81 -8.98 -0.91 17.69
C THR A 81 -7.51 -1.18 17.41
N THR A 82 -7.21 -2.30 16.77
CA THR A 82 -5.83 -2.64 16.40
C THR A 82 -5.70 -2.91 14.92
N TYR A 83 -4.53 -2.55 14.40
CA TYR A 83 -4.05 -2.95 13.09
C TYR A 83 -2.88 -3.90 13.29
N THR A 84 -2.90 -5.04 12.62
CA THR A 84 -1.79 -5.99 12.65
C THR A 84 -1.30 -6.22 11.23
N GLN A 85 -0.04 -5.88 10.98
CA GLN A 85 0.66 -6.28 9.77
C GLN A 85 1.51 -7.51 10.06
N ILE A 86 1.38 -8.54 9.22
CA ILE A 86 2.15 -9.77 9.32
C ILE A 86 2.98 -9.90 8.05
N ASN A 87 4.31 -9.88 8.20
CA ASN A 87 5.26 -10.02 7.11
C ASN A 87 5.83 -11.44 7.10
N ARG A 88 5.96 -12.03 5.92
CA ARG A 88 6.68 -13.29 5.71
C ARG A 88 8.07 -13.05 5.13
N PHE A 89 9.06 -13.76 5.65
CA PHE A 89 10.44 -13.81 5.18
C PHE A 89 10.94 -15.26 5.16
N GLY A 90 10.92 -15.93 4.01
CA GLY A 90 11.19 -17.35 3.90
C GLY A 90 10.21 -18.13 4.77
N ASP A 91 10.70 -18.82 5.79
CA ASP A 91 9.90 -19.59 6.75
C ASP A 91 9.57 -18.81 8.04
N GLN A 92 9.97 -17.54 8.11
CA GLN A 92 9.76 -16.70 9.29
C GLN A 92 8.57 -15.76 9.11
N CYS A 93 7.85 -15.56 10.22
CA CYS A 93 6.72 -14.64 10.31
C CYS A 93 7.01 -13.55 11.34
N GLN A 94 6.85 -12.30 10.92
CA GLN A 94 6.96 -11.13 11.78
C GLN A 94 5.59 -10.49 11.95
N HIS A 95 5.07 -10.51 13.18
CA HIS A 95 3.80 -9.87 13.52
C HIS A 95 4.07 -8.50 14.12
N LEU A 96 3.46 -7.46 13.54
CA LEU A 96 3.59 -6.06 13.95
C LEU A 96 2.20 -5.53 14.32
N PRO A 97 1.77 -5.71 15.58
CA PRO A 97 0.52 -5.13 16.07
C PRO A 97 0.72 -3.65 16.42
N TYR A 98 -0.29 -2.85 16.11
CA TYR A 98 -0.35 -1.42 16.41
C TYR A 98 -1.72 -1.09 16.99
N ASN A 99 -1.73 -0.28 18.05
CA ASN A 99 -2.95 0.38 18.49
C ASN A 99 -3.24 1.52 17.54
N ILE A 100 -4.49 1.64 17.12
CA ILE A 100 -4.92 2.70 16.21
C ILE A 100 -6.08 3.49 16.79
N THR A 101 -6.07 4.79 16.55
CA THR A 101 -7.21 5.68 16.80
C THR A 101 -7.70 6.24 15.48
N MET A 102 -8.99 6.55 15.38
CA MET A 102 -9.59 7.11 14.18
C MET A 102 -10.02 8.55 14.45
N GLU A 103 -9.53 9.48 13.64
CA GLU A 103 -9.94 10.89 13.64
C GLU A 103 -10.52 11.22 12.27
N GLY A 104 -11.85 11.35 12.19
CA GLY A 104 -12.55 11.42 10.92
C GLY A 104 -12.27 10.19 10.05
N THR A 105 -11.59 10.40 8.93
CA THR A 105 -11.28 9.39 7.91
C THR A 105 -9.84 8.86 8.02
N THR A 106 -9.09 9.36 9.00
CA THR A 106 -7.66 9.11 9.16
C THR A 106 -7.42 8.24 10.38
N PHE A 107 -6.60 7.21 10.22
CA PHE A 107 -6.16 6.33 11.28
C PHE A 107 -4.78 6.78 11.76
N ASN A 108 -4.66 7.06 13.05
CA ASN A 108 -3.41 7.37 13.72
C ASN A 108 -2.89 6.13 14.42
N PHE A 109 -1.59 5.89 14.32
CA PHE A 109 -0.95 4.68 14.86
C PHE A 109 -0.07 5.05 16.06
N ASP A 110 -0.30 4.37 17.17
CA ASP A 110 0.62 4.46 18.31
C ASP A 110 1.89 3.65 18.02
N VAL A 111 2.96 4.38 17.68
CA VAL A 111 4.29 3.82 17.45
C VAL A 111 5.30 4.25 18.52
N ALA A 112 4.81 4.51 19.74
CA ALA A 112 5.60 4.89 20.93
C ALA A 112 6.52 6.10 20.68
N ASN A 113 5.97 7.15 20.06
CA ASN A 113 6.66 8.41 19.76
C ASN A 113 7.90 8.31 18.85
N ARG A 114 8.12 7.19 18.15
CA ARG A 114 9.28 7.06 17.23
C ARG A 114 9.10 7.86 15.94
N PHE A 115 7.87 7.93 15.45
CA PHE A 115 7.47 8.68 14.27
C PHE A 115 5.95 8.92 14.33
N GLN A 116 5.43 9.82 13.51
CA GLN A 116 4.01 9.97 13.26
C GLN A 116 3.65 9.08 12.07
N LEU A 117 2.58 8.33 12.21
CA LEU A 117 2.10 7.41 11.21
C LEU A 117 0.59 7.56 11.09
N GLU A 118 0.18 8.08 9.93
CA GLU A 118 -1.22 8.29 9.56
C GLU A 118 -1.56 7.40 8.37
N ALA A 119 -2.74 6.80 8.39
CA ALA A 119 -3.30 6.09 7.25
C ALA A 119 -4.64 6.68 6.84
N SER A 120 -4.89 6.76 5.53
CA SER A 120 -6.20 7.11 4.97
C SER A 120 -6.44 6.31 3.69
N PHE A 121 -7.68 6.22 3.25
CA PHE A 121 -8.04 5.42 2.08
C PHE A 121 -8.27 6.26 0.84
N ARG A 122 -7.95 5.72 -0.34
CA ARG A 122 -8.17 6.36 -1.64
C ARG A 122 -9.19 5.58 -2.44
N TYR A 123 -9.85 6.29 -3.36
CA TYR A 123 -10.80 5.70 -4.28
C TYR A 123 -10.18 4.50 -5.03
N THR A 124 -10.97 3.44 -5.22
CA THR A 124 -10.69 2.39 -6.19
C THR A 124 -12.01 1.83 -6.72
N SER A 125 -12.01 1.37 -7.97
CA SER A 125 -13.13 0.63 -8.55
C SER A 125 -13.14 -0.86 -8.21
N CYS A 126 -12.07 -1.38 -7.59
CA CYS A 126 -11.99 -2.77 -7.15
C CYS A 126 -12.94 -3.03 -5.95
N PRO A 127 -13.92 -3.93 -6.07
CA PRO A 127 -14.97 -4.12 -5.06
C PRO A 127 -14.50 -4.83 -3.79
N ASP A 128 -13.38 -5.55 -3.86
CA ASP A 128 -12.80 -6.30 -2.75
C ASP A 128 -11.36 -5.86 -2.41
N CYS A 129 -11.00 -4.65 -2.85
CA CYS A 129 -9.72 -4.01 -2.52
C CYS A 129 -9.90 -2.73 -1.71
N VAL A 130 -8.82 -2.33 -1.04
CA VAL A 130 -8.65 -0.98 -0.52
C VAL A 130 -7.30 -0.45 -0.95
N VAL A 131 -7.25 0.83 -1.29
CA VAL A 131 -5.99 1.54 -1.52
C VAL A 131 -5.72 2.39 -0.29
N MET A 132 -4.68 2.02 0.45
CA MET A 132 -4.29 2.66 1.69
C MET A 132 -3.09 3.57 1.45
N GLN A 133 -3.27 4.86 1.72
CA GLN A 133 -2.19 5.83 1.77
C GLN A 133 -1.63 5.91 3.19
N TRP A 134 -0.31 5.85 3.31
CA TRP A 134 0.42 6.16 4.53
C TRP A 134 1.15 7.49 4.40
N LEU A 135 1.09 8.28 5.47
CA LEU A 135 1.96 9.42 5.70
C LEU A 135 2.85 9.10 6.90
N VAL A 136 4.15 9.00 6.65
CA VAL A 136 5.17 8.75 7.67
C VAL A 136 5.96 10.03 7.89
N HIS A 137 5.97 10.54 9.11
CA HIS A 137 6.71 11.74 9.47
C HIS A 137 7.59 11.53 10.71
N SER A 138 8.87 11.83 10.57
CA SER A 138 9.81 11.98 11.67
C SER A 138 10.88 13.00 11.30
N GLU A 139 11.77 13.32 12.23
CA GLU A 139 12.91 14.21 11.96
C GLU A 139 13.80 13.69 10.81
N LYS A 140 13.90 12.37 10.66
CA LYS A 140 14.81 11.71 9.71
C LYS A 140 14.11 11.17 8.47
N ARG A 141 12.78 11.09 8.47
CA ARG A 141 12.01 10.45 7.39
C ARG A 141 10.71 11.19 7.14
N ARG A 142 10.47 11.53 5.89
CA ARG A 142 9.15 11.90 5.38
C ARG A 142 8.84 10.98 4.23
N SER A 143 7.76 10.22 4.34
CA SER A 143 7.38 9.28 3.30
C SER A 143 5.89 9.29 3.02
N LEU A 144 5.56 9.27 1.73
CA LEU A 144 4.26 8.93 1.20
C LEU A 144 4.35 7.49 0.71
N GLU A 145 3.40 6.65 1.12
CA GLU A 145 3.31 5.26 0.70
C GLU A 145 1.89 4.96 0.24
N LEU A 146 1.76 4.09 -0.75
CA LEU A 146 0.48 3.63 -1.28
C LEU A 146 0.49 2.12 -1.38
N TYR A 147 -0.45 1.48 -0.70
CA TYR A 147 -0.60 0.03 -0.64
C TYR A 147 -1.95 -0.38 -1.23
N LEU A 148 -1.92 -1.28 -2.21
CA LEU A 148 -3.09 -2.00 -2.71
C LEU A 148 -3.26 -3.27 -1.88
N LEU A 149 -4.32 -3.29 -1.07
CA LEU A 149 -4.71 -4.46 -0.28
C LEU A 149 -5.97 -5.08 -0.90
N SER A 150 -6.07 -6.40 -0.92
CA SER A 150 -7.22 -7.12 -1.48
C SER A 150 -7.56 -8.35 -0.66
N ARG A 151 -8.81 -8.81 -0.74
CA ARG A 151 -9.20 -10.14 -0.25
C ARG A 151 -8.57 -11.27 -1.08
N ARG A 152 -8.22 -10.98 -2.34
CA ARG A 152 -7.54 -11.91 -3.25
C ARG A 152 -6.03 -11.70 -3.20
N ARG A 153 -5.29 -12.74 -3.62
CA ARG A 153 -3.82 -12.69 -3.76
C ARG A 153 -3.38 -11.97 -5.04
N GLN A 154 -4.26 -11.95 -6.04
CA GLN A 154 -4.03 -11.35 -7.35
C GLN A 154 -5.30 -10.59 -7.75
N VAL A 155 -5.10 -9.37 -8.23
CA VAL A 155 -6.16 -8.50 -8.76
C VAL A 155 -6.24 -8.63 -10.28
N GLU A 156 -7.33 -8.16 -10.87
CA GLU A 156 -7.47 -8.08 -12.32
C GLU A 156 -6.50 -7.05 -12.91
N GLU A 157 -6.17 -7.19 -14.19
CA GLU A 157 -5.27 -6.28 -14.91
C GLU A 157 -5.72 -4.82 -14.80
N LYS A 158 -7.01 -4.56 -15.05
CA LYS A 158 -7.62 -3.22 -14.93
C LYS A 158 -7.50 -2.62 -13.51
N GLU A 159 -7.53 -3.46 -12.47
CA GLU A 159 -7.43 -3.03 -11.08
C GLU A 159 -5.98 -2.67 -10.75
N MET A 160 -5.01 -3.40 -11.32
CA MET A 160 -3.59 -3.04 -11.23
C MET A 160 -3.27 -1.78 -12.01
N GLU A 161 -3.81 -1.61 -13.23
CA GLU A 161 -3.63 -0.39 -14.04
C GLU A 161 -4.17 0.85 -13.32
N GLU A 162 -5.35 0.77 -12.71
CA GLU A 162 -5.90 1.86 -11.89
C GLU A 162 -4.96 2.22 -10.73
N PHE A 163 -4.37 1.22 -10.08
CA PHE A 163 -3.38 1.45 -9.02
C PHE A 163 -2.09 2.08 -9.56
N LEU A 164 -1.62 1.67 -10.75
CA LEU A 164 -0.46 2.30 -11.39
C LEU A 164 -0.73 3.77 -11.75
N ASP A 165 -1.95 4.10 -12.20
CA ASP A 165 -2.36 5.48 -12.41
C ASP A 165 -2.35 6.28 -11.12
N GLN A 166 -2.77 5.71 -9.98
CA GLN A 166 -2.64 6.33 -8.66
C GLN A 166 -1.19 6.65 -8.30
N LEU A 167 -0.28 5.69 -8.51
CA LEU A 167 1.15 5.91 -8.26
C LEU A 167 1.70 7.03 -9.14
N TRP A 168 1.31 7.06 -10.41
CA TRP A 168 1.68 8.11 -11.35
C TRP A 168 1.18 9.48 -10.87
N CYS A 169 -0.08 9.59 -10.44
CA CYS A 169 -0.65 10.83 -9.90
C CYS A 169 0.11 11.36 -8.67
N TYR A 170 0.68 10.49 -7.83
CA TYR A 170 1.51 10.87 -6.68
C TYR A 170 3.00 11.01 -6.98
N ASN A 171 3.45 10.74 -8.22
CA ASN A 171 4.86 10.63 -8.59
C ASN A 171 5.63 9.60 -7.73
N LEU A 172 4.99 8.48 -7.40
CA LEU A 172 5.63 7.36 -6.72
C LEU A 172 6.37 6.46 -7.73
N PRO A 173 7.45 5.77 -7.31
CA PRO A 173 8.16 4.84 -8.17
C PRO A 173 7.29 3.62 -8.51
N PRO A 174 7.73 2.75 -9.45
CA PRO A 174 7.07 1.48 -9.71
C PRO A 174 6.87 0.66 -8.42
N PRO A 175 5.73 -0.03 -8.27
CA PRO A 175 5.44 -0.75 -7.05
C PRO A 175 6.28 -2.01 -6.90
N VAL A 176 6.45 -2.43 -5.66
CA VAL A 176 6.76 -3.81 -5.32
C VAL A 176 5.46 -4.60 -5.42
N VAL A 177 5.43 -5.63 -6.26
CA VAL A 177 4.29 -6.54 -6.42
C VAL A 177 4.63 -7.85 -5.73
N MET A 178 3.76 -8.33 -4.85
CA MET A 178 3.95 -9.60 -4.13
C MET A 178 3.63 -10.77 -5.04
N ASP A 179 4.42 -11.83 -4.95
CA ASP A 179 4.15 -13.08 -5.65
C ASP A 179 2.94 -13.79 -5.00
N PRO A 180 1.82 -13.97 -5.74
CA PRO A 180 0.60 -14.56 -5.17
C PRO A 180 0.76 -16.02 -4.76
N THR A 181 1.78 -16.72 -5.28
CA THR A 181 2.07 -18.13 -4.97
C THR A 181 2.80 -18.31 -3.65
N LYS A 182 3.39 -17.24 -3.10
CA LYS A 182 4.03 -17.28 -1.79
C LYS A 182 3.00 -17.45 -0.69
N GLU A 183 3.30 -18.35 0.24
CA GLU A 183 2.46 -18.61 1.40
C GLU A 183 2.25 -17.34 2.24
N LEU A 184 1.11 -17.31 2.91
CA LEU A 184 0.84 -16.32 3.95
C LEU A 184 1.23 -16.87 5.32
N CYS A 185 1.60 -15.97 6.22
CA CYS A 185 1.74 -16.31 7.62
C CYS A 185 0.37 -16.59 8.26
N PRO A 186 0.29 -17.52 9.23
CA PRO A 186 -0.92 -17.68 10.04
C PRO A 186 -1.22 -16.37 10.80
N LYS A 187 -2.49 -16.12 11.10
CA LYS A 187 -2.93 -14.92 11.82
C LYS A 187 -2.30 -14.82 13.21
N GLU A 188 -2.26 -15.93 13.92
CA GLU A 188 -1.66 -16.03 15.24
C GLU A 188 -0.28 -16.68 15.13
N PRO A 189 0.69 -16.26 15.96
CA PRO A 189 1.96 -16.95 16.08
C PRO A 189 1.69 -18.42 16.43
N GLN A 190 2.34 -19.36 15.76
CA GLN A 190 2.27 -20.75 16.18
C GLN A 190 2.93 -20.85 17.57
N ASN A 191 2.14 -21.03 18.61
CA ASN A 191 2.65 -21.52 19.89
C ASN A 191 3.17 -22.92 19.61
N THR A 192 4.50 -23.11 19.64
CA THR A 192 5.12 -24.43 19.65
C THR A 192 4.76 -25.14 20.96
N THR A 193 3.54 -25.67 21.03
CA THR A 193 3.07 -26.55 22.12
C THR A 193 2.75 -27.95 21.59
N THR A 194 3.07 -28.25 20.32
CA THR A 194 2.76 -29.55 19.70
C THR A 194 4.01 -30.42 19.43
N LEU A 195 5.21 -30.00 19.84
CA LEU A 195 6.41 -30.86 19.85
C LEU A 195 6.83 -31.33 21.25
N ALA A 196 6.26 -30.75 22.32
CA ALA A 196 6.52 -31.20 23.69
C ALA A 196 5.67 -32.42 24.09
N GLN A 197 4.54 -32.67 23.42
CA GLN A 197 3.67 -33.81 23.73
C GLN A 197 4.13 -35.11 23.05
N GLY A 198 4.93 -35.05 21.97
CA GLY A 198 5.47 -36.23 21.29
C GLY A 198 6.80 -36.77 21.85
N LEU A 199 7.44 -36.05 22.78
CA LEU A 199 8.69 -36.48 23.43
C LEU A 199 8.48 -36.99 24.86
N ALA A 200 7.32 -36.74 25.47
CA ALA A 200 6.98 -37.26 26.80
C ALA A 200 6.43 -38.70 26.79
N GLU A 201 5.92 -39.20 25.66
CA GLU A 201 5.36 -40.56 25.56
C GLU A 201 6.39 -41.63 25.16
N LYS A 202 7.66 -41.27 24.91
CA LYS A 202 8.70 -42.22 24.48
C LYS A 202 9.76 -42.54 25.54
N GLN A 203 9.51 -42.16 26.78
CA GLN A 203 10.46 -42.36 27.89
C GLN A 203 9.93 -43.28 29.01
N ASP A 204 8.79 -43.94 28.78
CA ASP A 204 8.23 -44.93 29.72
C ASP A 204 7.91 -46.28 29.04
N GLN A 205 8.79 -46.71 28.12
CA GLN A 205 8.83 -48.10 27.65
C GLN A 205 10.25 -48.58 27.33
#